data_AF-A0A3B5LWI4-F1
#
_entry.id   AF-A0A3B5LWI4-F1
#
_cell.length_a   1.000
_cell.length_b   1.000
_cell.length_c   1.000
_cell.angle_alpha   90.00
_cell.angle_beta   90.00
_cell.angle_gamma   90.00
#
_symmetry.space_group_name_H-M   'P 1'
#
loop_
_entity.id
_entity.type
_entity.pdbx_description
1 polymer ?
#
loop_
_entity_poly.entity_id
_entity_poly.type
_entity_poly.pdbx_seq_one_letter_code
_entity_poly.pdbx_strand_id
1 'polypeptide(L)'
;MEGGKPSLTLVYQAVQALYHDPDPSGKERASLWLGELQRSMFAWEISDQLLQLKQDVESCYFAAQTMKMKIQTSFYELPPETHNALRDSLLTHIQNLKDLSPIIVTQLALAIADLALQMASWKGCVHTLIEKYNEDAGSMPFLIEILTVLPEEVHSRSLRIGANRRTEIIEDLAFYSNTVIALLTSCVEKAGGDEKMLIKVFRCLGSWFNLGVLDSNFMASNQLLMVLFQILQRDETSTNLHEAASDCVCSALYAIESVDTNVALALQLFQGVLTLETAYHMAVAREDLDK
;
A
#
# COMPACT_ATOMS: atom_id res chain seq x y z
N MET A 1 -29.09 18.19 -18.45
CA MET A 1 -28.37 19.48 -18.38
C MET A 1 -27.29 19.44 -19.44
N GLU A 2 -27.18 20.44 -20.30
CA GLU A 2 -26.18 20.50 -21.37
C GLU A 2 -24.77 20.30 -20.76
N GLY A 3 -24.13 19.20 -21.15
CA GLY A 3 -23.02 18.56 -20.43
C GLY A 3 -21.66 19.20 -20.70
N GLY A 4 -21.43 20.40 -20.15
CA GLY A 4 -20.12 21.01 -20.10
C GLY A 4 -19.22 20.40 -19.01
N LYS A 5 -17.90 20.44 -19.22
CA LYS A 5 -16.91 20.07 -18.20
C LYS A 5 -17.12 20.96 -16.95
N PRO A 6 -17.21 20.39 -15.73
CA PRO A 6 -17.34 21.19 -14.51
C PRO A 6 -16.09 22.02 -14.26
N SER A 7 -16.26 23.23 -13.72
CA SER A 7 -15.13 24.08 -13.33
C SER A 7 -14.49 23.59 -12.04
N LEU A 8 -13.18 23.80 -11.87
CA LEU A 8 -12.49 23.45 -10.63
C LEU A 8 -13.10 24.14 -9.40
N THR A 9 -13.53 25.39 -9.54
CA THR A 9 -14.21 26.13 -8.47
C THR A 9 -15.48 25.42 -7.99
N LEU A 10 -16.29 24.89 -8.92
CA LEU A 10 -17.51 24.15 -8.57
C LEU A 10 -17.16 22.85 -7.84
N VAL A 11 -16.12 22.14 -8.29
CA VAL A 11 -15.65 20.91 -7.63
C VAL A 11 -15.17 21.20 -6.22
N TYR A 12 -14.37 22.26 -6.02
CA TYR A 12 -13.92 22.68 -4.69
C TYR A 12 -15.10 23.00 -3.76
N GLN A 13 -16.10 23.75 -4.25
CA GLN A 13 -17.29 24.05 -3.46
C GLN A 13 -18.05 22.80 -3.05
N ALA A 14 -18.21 21.83 -3.96
CA ALA A 14 -18.85 20.56 -3.65
C ALA A 14 -18.03 19.72 -2.64
N VAL A 15 -16.71 19.68 -2.77
CA VAL A 15 -15.83 19.00 -1.80
C VAL A 15 -15.95 19.67 -0.42
N GLN A 16 -15.89 20.99 -0.36
CA GLN A 16 -16.03 21.72 0.90
C GLN A 16 -17.41 21.49 1.55
N ALA A 17 -18.49 21.50 0.76
CA ALA A 17 -19.83 21.18 1.24
C ALA A 17 -19.92 19.74 1.78
N LEU A 18 -19.29 18.76 1.12
CA LEU A 18 -19.29 17.36 1.56
C LEU A 18 -18.75 17.21 2.99
N TYR A 19 -17.69 17.93 3.34
CA TYR A 19 -17.06 17.82 4.67
C TYR A 19 -17.69 18.77 5.70
N HIS A 20 -18.01 20.00 5.31
CA HIS A 20 -18.27 21.10 6.26
C HIS A 20 -19.69 21.66 6.25
N ASP A 21 -20.58 21.22 5.34
CA ASP A 21 -21.95 21.73 5.32
C ASP A 21 -22.68 21.34 6.62
N PRO A 22 -23.20 22.30 7.42
CA PRO A 22 -23.91 21.98 8.65
C PRO A 22 -25.25 21.26 8.41
N ASP A 23 -25.83 21.39 7.22
CA ASP A 23 -27.05 20.69 6.80
C ASP A 23 -26.71 19.30 6.22
N PRO A 24 -27.19 18.20 6.84
CA PRO A 24 -27.02 16.85 6.28
C PRO A 24 -27.51 16.72 4.84
N SER A 25 -28.58 17.44 4.47
CA SER A 25 -29.10 17.41 3.10
C SER A 25 -28.15 18.06 2.10
N GLY A 26 -27.37 19.05 2.53
CA GLY A 26 -26.33 19.69 1.74
C GLY A 26 -25.16 18.76 1.47
N LYS A 27 -24.69 18.04 2.50
CA LYS A 27 -23.66 16.99 2.35
C LYS A 27 -24.10 15.89 1.37
N GLU A 28 -25.35 15.45 1.47
CA GLU A 28 -25.91 14.41 0.59
C GLU A 28 -25.96 14.87 -0.87
N ARG A 29 -26.45 16.10 -1.14
CA ARG A 29 -26.43 16.69 -2.49
C ARG A 29 -25.03 16.78 -3.07
N ALA A 30 -24.05 17.23 -2.27
CA ALA A 30 -22.66 17.32 -2.68
C ALA A 30 -22.08 15.93 -2.99
N SER A 31 -22.37 14.93 -2.14
CA SER A 31 -21.94 13.55 -2.33
C SER A 31 -22.48 12.95 -3.62
N LEU A 32 -23.78 13.11 -3.90
CA LEU A 32 -24.41 12.64 -5.12
C LEU A 32 -23.75 13.25 -6.37
N TRP A 33 -23.56 14.57 -6.38
CA TRP A 33 -22.95 15.27 -7.51
C TRP A 33 -21.47 14.87 -7.72
N LEU A 34 -20.69 14.77 -6.64
CA LEU A 34 -19.31 14.28 -6.71
C LEU A 34 -19.24 12.83 -7.19
N GLY A 35 -20.21 11.98 -6.80
CA GLY A 35 -20.33 10.62 -7.30
C GLY A 35 -20.65 10.55 -8.79
N GLU A 36 -21.47 11.47 -9.32
CA GLU A 36 -21.70 11.61 -10.76
C GLU A 36 -20.44 12.07 -11.49
N LEU A 37 -19.70 13.03 -10.92
CA LEU A 37 -18.40 13.45 -11.43
C LEU A 37 -17.43 12.28 -11.52
N GLN A 38 -17.28 11.48 -10.46
CA GLN A 38 -16.40 10.32 -10.40
C GLN A 38 -16.71 9.27 -11.49
N ARG A 39 -17.97 9.14 -11.91
CA ARG A 39 -18.35 8.21 -12.99
C ARG A 39 -18.14 8.79 -14.40
N SER A 40 -17.91 10.09 -14.52
CA SER A 40 -17.77 10.78 -15.81
C SER A 40 -16.35 10.68 -16.39
N MET A 41 -16.21 11.03 -17.68
CA MET A 41 -14.91 11.18 -18.36
C MET A 41 -14.10 12.36 -17.80
N PHE A 42 -14.76 13.37 -17.22
CA PHE A 42 -14.10 14.57 -16.69
C PHE A 42 -13.30 14.28 -15.42
N ALA A 43 -13.60 13.19 -14.72
CA ALA A 43 -12.94 12.80 -13.48
C ALA A 43 -11.41 12.69 -13.62
N TRP A 44 -10.92 12.19 -14.75
CA TRP A 44 -9.48 12.04 -15.01
C TRP A 44 -8.75 13.38 -14.93
N GLU A 45 -9.20 14.35 -15.74
CA GLU A 45 -8.55 15.65 -15.83
C GLU A 45 -8.75 16.50 -14.57
N ILE A 46 -9.96 16.47 -13.99
CA ILE A 46 -10.25 17.20 -12.75
C ILE A 46 -9.40 16.68 -11.60
N SER A 47 -9.28 15.36 -11.44
CA SER A 47 -8.48 14.78 -10.36
C SER A 47 -7.00 15.10 -10.54
N ASP A 48 -6.49 15.06 -11.77
CA ASP A 48 -5.10 15.44 -12.05
C ASP A 48 -4.85 16.91 -11.68
N GLN A 49 -5.75 17.82 -12.09
CA GLN A 49 -5.67 19.25 -11.76
C GLN A 49 -5.72 19.52 -10.26
N LEU A 50 -6.60 18.84 -9.52
CA LEU A 50 -6.68 18.97 -8.06
C LEU A 50 -5.39 18.50 -7.37
N LEU A 51 -4.81 17.38 -7.81
CA LEU A 51 -3.53 16.86 -7.29
C LEU A 51 -2.33 17.74 -7.66
N GLN A 52 -2.39 18.46 -8.79
CA GLN A 52 -1.37 19.47 -9.15
C GLN A 52 -1.48 20.73 -8.28
N LEU A 53 -2.71 21.21 -8.03
CA LEU A 53 -2.95 22.43 -7.27
C LEU A 53 -2.66 22.26 -5.77
N LYS A 54 -2.90 21.07 -5.22
CA LYS A 54 -2.61 20.70 -3.83
C LYS A 54 -3.15 21.69 -2.79
N GLN A 55 -4.37 22.17 -3.00
CA GLN A 55 -4.91 23.28 -2.21
C GLN A 55 -5.11 22.91 -0.74
N ASP A 56 -5.68 21.74 -0.48
CA ASP A 56 -6.01 21.24 0.86
C ASP A 56 -6.10 19.70 0.87
N VAL A 57 -6.17 19.13 2.09
CA VAL A 57 -6.19 17.66 2.28
C VAL A 57 -7.44 17.04 1.67
N GLU A 58 -8.59 17.71 1.77
CA GLU A 58 -9.91 17.18 1.39
C GLU A 58 -10.03 17.03 -0.13
N SER A 59 -9.63 18.06 -0.88
CA SER A 59 -9.60 18.04 -2.35
C SER A 59 -8.57 17.06 -2.89
N CYS A 60 -7.37 17.01 -2.30
CA CYS A 60 -6.35 16.04 -2.70
C CYS A 60 -6.79 14.60 -2.42
N TYR A 61 -7.43 14.35 -1.27
CA TYR A 61 -7.96 13.04 -0.95
C TYR A 61 -9.07 12.63 -1.90
N PHE A 62 -10.05 13.50 -2.17
CA PHE A 62 -11.10 13.24 -3.15
C PHE A 62 -10.51 12.90 -4.52
N ALA A 63 -9.52 13.67 -4.98
CA ALA A 63 -8.87 13.47 -6.25
C ALA A 63 -8.06 12.15 -6.31
N ALA A 64 -7.28 11.84 -5.28
CA ALA A 64 -6.52 10.59 -5.21
C ALA A 64 -7.43 9.35 -5.16
N GLN A 65 -8.50 9.40 -4.37
CA GLN A 65 -9.52 8.35 -4.31
C GLN A 65 -10.23 8.18 -5.66
N THR A 66 -10.54 9.30 -6.33
CA THR A 66 -11.16 9.29 -7.65
C THR A 66 -10.23 8.67 -8.70
N MET A 67 -8.95 9.03 -8.70
CA MET A 67 -7.94 8.42 -9.58
C MET A 67 -7.87 6.90 -9.38
N LYS A 68 -7.76 6.42 -8.13
CA LYS A 68 -7.79 4.99 -7.83
C LYS A 68 -9.04 4.33 -8.41
N MET A 69 -10.22 4.87 -8.10
CA MET A 69 -11.50 4.31 -8.57
C MET A 69 -11.57 4.25 -10.10
N LYS A 70 -11.21 5.33 -10.79
CA LYS A 70 -11.21 5.40 -12.26
C LYS A 70 -10.27 4.37 -12.87
N ILE A 71 -9.09 4.15 -12.28
CA ILE A 71 -8.16 3.11 -12.73
C ILE A 71 -8.77 1.72 -12.49
N GLN A 72 -9.35 1.45 -11.32
CA GLN A 72 -9.93 0.13 -11.03
C GLN A 72 -11.15 -0.21 -11.90
N THR A 73 -12.02 0.77 -12.18
CA THR A 73 -13.34 0.50 -12.78
C THR A 73 -13.46 0.92 -14.23
N SER A 74 -12.61 1.84 -14.69
CA SER A 74 -12.81 2.60 -15.93
C SER A 74 -11.53 2.79 -16.74
N PHE A 75 -10.50 1.97 -16.51
CA PHE A 75 -9.23 2.08 -17.24
C PHE A 75 -9.38 1.94 -18.76
N TYR A 76 -10.40 1.20 -19.22
CA TYR A 76 -10.74 1.03 -20.64
C TYR A 76 -11.11 2.36 -21.34
N GLU A 77 -11.42 3.43 -20.60
CA GLU A 77 -11.67 4.76 -21.17
C GLU A 77 -10.39 5.43 -21.69
N LEU A 78 -9.21 4.99 -21.22
CA LEU A 78 -7.94 5.59 -21.55
C LEU A 78 -7.27 4.86 -22.73
N PRO A 79 -6.90 5.60 -23.80
CA PRO A 79 -6.20 5.00 -24.92
C PRO A 79 -4.77 4.59 -24.49
N PRO A 80 -4.22 3.46 -24.99
CA PRO A 80 -2.93 2.91 -24.57
C PRO A 80 -1.76 3.88 -24.60
N GLU A 81 -1.78 4.84 -25.52
CA GLU A 81 -0.75 5.87 -25.71
C GLU A 81 -0.63 6.81 -24.50
N THR A 82 -1.70 6.94 -23.70
CA THR A 82 -1.73 7.81 -22.52
C THR A 82 -1.30 7.13 -21.23
N HIS A 83 -1.17 5.79 -21.22
CA HIS A 83 -0.93 5.03 -19.98
C HIS A 83 0.40 5.40 -19.31
N ASN A 84 1.47 5.59 -20.10
CA ASN A 84 2.76 6.05 -19.57
C ASN A 84 2.68 7.45 -18.96
N ALA A 85 1.96 8.37 -19.61
CA ALA A 85 1.78 9.72 -19.08
C ALA A 85 0.99 9.70 -17.76
N LEU A 86 -0.06 8.88 -17.66
CA LEU A 86 -0.80 8.69 -16.40
C LEU A 86 0.10 8.15 -15.29
N ARG A 87 0.90 7.12 -15.58
CA ARG A 87 1.88 6.58 -14.62
C ARG A 87 2.80 7.68 -14.11
N ASP A 88 3.39 8.44 -15.02
CA ASP A 88 4.37 9.48 -14.68
C ASP A 88 3.72 10.61 -13.88
N SER A 89 2.47 10.97 -14.18
CA SER A 89 1.67 11.90 -13.37
C SER A 89 1.42 11.36 -11.96
N LEU A 90 0.96 10.11 -11.79
CA LEU A 90 0.71 9.52 -10.46
C LEU A 90 1.99 9.46 -9.60
N LEU A 91 3.11 9.06 -10.22
CA LEU A 91 4.42 9.04 -9.56
C LEU A 91 4.89 10.45 -9.18
N THR A 92 4.59 11.43 -10.01
CA THR A 92 4.84 12.84 -9.69
C THR A 92 3.97 13.28 -8.51
N HIS A 93 2.66 12.97 -8.53
CA HIS A 93 1.70 13.33 -7.48
C HIS A 93 2.08 12.75 -6.12
N ILE A 94 2.40 11.45 -6.04
CA ILE A 94 2.74 10.82 -4.75
C ILE A 94 4.02 11.41 -4.16
N GLN A 95 5.05 11.67 -4.97
CA GLN A 95 6.29 12.31 -4.53
C GLN A 95 6.03 13.73 -3.99
N ASN A 96 5.08 14.41 -4.62
CA ASN A 96 4.70 15.79 -4.36
C ASN A 96 3.75 15.99 -3.18
N LEU A 97 3.07 14.93 -2.75
CA LEU A 97 2.03 14.91 -1.72
C LEU A 97 2.41 14.01 -0.53
N LYS A 98 3.60 13.40 -0.55
CA LYS A 98 4.07 12.43 0.45
C LYS A 98 3.99 12.92 1.90
N ASP A 99 4.17 14.22 2.11
CA ASP A 99 4.16 14.84 3.44
C ASP A 99 2.80 15.49 3.80
N LEU A 100 1.83 15.51 2.87
CA LEU A 100 0.54 16.20 3.10
C LEU A 100 -0.38 15.41 4.02
N SER A 101 -0.61 14.13 3.71
CA SER A 101 -1.41 13.24 4.56
C SER A 101 -1.20 11.77 4.19
N PRO A 102 -0.97 10.86 5.15
CA PRO A 102 -0.80 9.43 4.87
C PRO A 102 -1.96 8.82 4.09
N ILE A 103 -3.19 9.24 4.35
CA ILE A 103 -4.36 8.68 3.66
C ILE A 103 -4.39 9.01 2.16
N ILE A 104 -3.84 10.17 1.77
CA ILE A 104 -3.69 10.54 0.35
C ILE A 104 -2.61 9.67 -0.29
N VAL A 105 -1.50 9.45 0.41
CA VAL A 105 -0.40 8.59 -0.05
C VAL A 105 -0.90 7.17 -0.30
N THR A 106 -1.69 6.59 0.61
CA THR A 106 -2.27 5.26 0.42
C THR A 106 -3.20 5.21 -0.79
N GLN A 107 -4.06 6.21 -1.03
CA GLN A 107 -4.91 6.23 -2.24
C GLN A 107 -4.09 6.31 -3.53
N LEU A 108 -3.02 7.11 -3.55
CA LEU A 108 -2.12 7.20 -4.70
C LEU A 108 -1.30 5.92 -4.90
N ALA A 109 -0.85 5.29 -3.81
CA ALA A 109 -0.14 4.02 -3.85
C ALA A 109 -1.02 2.91 -4.44
N LEU A 110 -2.29 2.83 -4.02
CA LEU A 110 -3.27 1.93 -4.61
C LEU A 110 -3.51 2.24 -6.10
N ALA A 111 -3.70 3.51 -6.46
CA ALA A 111 -3.86 3.92 -7.86
C ALA A 111 -2.66 3.49 -8.74
N ILE A 112 -1.43 3.61 -8.22
CA ILE A 112 -0.21 3.17 -8.89
C ILE A 112 -0.16 1.64 -9.00
N ALA A 113 -0.52 0.91 -7.94
CA ALA A 113 -0.59 -0.54 -7.95
C ALA A 113 -1.62 -1.05 -8.96
N ASP A 114 -2.86 -0.56 -8.90
CA ASP A 114 -3.93 -0.91 -9.84
C ASP A 114 -3.55 -0.64 -11.30
N LEU A 115 -2.84 0.47 -11.55
CA LEU A 115 -2.33 0.80 -12.88
C LEU A 115 -1.26 -0.19 -13.31
N ALA A 116 -0.28 -0.49 -12.46
CA ALA A 116 0.81 -1.43 -12.78
C ALA A 116 0.28 -2.83 -13.12
N LEU A 117 -0.73 -3.29 -12.37
CA LEU A 117 -1.34 -4.61 -12.57
C LEU A 117 -2.11 -4.69 -13.92
N GLN A 118 -2.76 -3.60 -14.33
CA GLN A 118 -3.49 -3.53 -15.61
C GLN A 118 -2.59 -3.19 -16.81
N MET A 119 -1.50 -2.46 -16.61
CA MET A 119 -0.60 -1.99 -17.67
C MET A 119 0.45 -3.06 -18.00
N ALA A 120 0.08 -4.03 -18.84
CA ALA A 120 0.96 -5.15 -19.24
C ALA A 120 2.29 -4.71 -19.91
N SER A 121 2.37 -3.48 -20.41
CA SER A 121 3.61 -2.88 -20.92
C SER A 121 4.61 -2.50 -19.83
N TRP A 122 4.18 -2.34 -18.56
CA TRP A 122 5.04 -2.00 -17.43
C TRP A 122 5.62 -3.24 -16.75
N LYS A 123 6.45 -3.97 -17.47
CA LYS A 123 7.17 -5.13 -16.92
C LYS A 123 8.19 -4.68 -15.86
N GLY A 124 8.36 -5.48 -14.80
CA GLY A 124 9.32 -5.17 -13.74
C GLY A 124 9.04 -3.86 -13.02
N CYS A 125 7.76 -3.52 -12.81
CA CYS A 125 7.36 -2.29 -12.14
C CYS A 125 8.04 -2.14 -10.77
N VAL A 126 8.14 -3.22 -9.98
CA VAL A 126 8.85 -3.27 -8.70
C VAL A 126 10.30 -2.80 -8.84
N HIS A 127 11.06 -3.36 -9.79
CA HIS A 127 12.43 -2.96 -10.04
C HIS A 127 12.53 -1.47 -10.40
N THR A 128 11.71 -1.00 -11.35
CA THR A 128 11.75 0.41 -11.79
C THR A 128 11.40 1.39 -10.67
N LEU A 129 10.49 1.02 -9.76
CA LEU A 129 10.11 1.85 -8.61
C LEU A 129 11.25 1.90 -7.59
N ILE A 130 11.85 0.75 -7.27
CA ILE A 130 12.97 0.69 -6.31
C ILE A 130 14.17 1.46 -6.87
N GLU A 131 14.58 1.21 -8.11
CA GLU A 131 15.69 1.92 -8.75
C GLU A 131 15.49 3.44 -8.73
N LYS A 132 14.26 3.91 -8.96
CA LYS A 132 13.95 5.35 -8.99
C LYS A 132 13.99 6.02 -7.61
N TYR A 133 13.57 5.32 -6.54
CA TYR A 133 13.30 5.95 -5.25
C TYR A 133 14.23 5.52 -4.11
N ASN A 134 14.97 4.40 -4.23
CA ASN A 134 15.81 3.82 -3.18
C ASN A 134 16.88 4.77 -2.60
N GLU A 135 17.38 5.71 -3.41
CA GLU A 135 18.41 6.66 -2.96
C GLU A 135 17.86 7.82 -2.12
N ASP A 136 16.57 8.15 -2.23
CA ASP A 136 15.93 9.22 -1.46
C ASP A 136 15.25 8.66 -0.20
N ALA A 137 15.87 8.92 0.97
CA ALA A 137 15.30 8.57 2.27
C ALA A 137 13.88 9.14 2.47
N GLY A 138 13.60 10.33 1.92
CA GLY A 138 12.28 10.94 1.98
C GLY A 138 11.25 10.26 1.08
N SER A 139 11.65 9.37 0.17
CA SER A 139 10.74 8.60 -0.68
C SER A 139 10.41 7.21 -0.14
N MET A 140 11.19 6.73 0.84
CA MET A 140 11.01 5.38 1.41
C MET A 140 9.60 5.13 1.95
N PRO A 141 8.95 6.05 2.70
CA PRO A 141 7.64 5.77 3.27
C PRO A 141 6.54 5.48 2.25
N PHE A 142 6.55 6.15 1.09
CA PHE A 142 5.57 5.91 0.04
C PHE A 142 5.99 4.79 -0.92
N LEU A 143 7.30 4.57 -1.11
CA LEU A 143 7.79 3.43 -1.89
C LEU A 143 7.37 2.13 -1.22
N ILE A 144 7.58 2.00 0.09
CA ILE A 144 7.14 0.82 0.86
C ILE A 144 5.62 0.70 0.84
N GLU A 145 4.88 1.82 0.88
CA GLU A 145 3.42 1.80 0.75
C GLU A 145 2.98 1.18 -0.59
N ILE A 146 3.57 1.61 -1.72
CA ILE A 146 3.29 1.02 -3.04
C ILE A 146 3.62 -0.48 -3.03
N LEU A 147 4.79 -0.86 -2.50
CA LEU A 147 5.21 -2.26 -2.44
C LEU A 147 4.37 -3.11 -1.47
N THR A 148 3.68 -2.48 -0.51
CA THR A 148 2.75 -3.16 0.40
C THR A 148 1.44 -3.43 -0.31
N VAL A 149 0.81 -2.41 -0.90
CA VAL A 149 -0.53 -2.56 -1.50
C VAL A 149 -0.53 -3.29 -2.85
N LEU A 150 0.60 -3.32 -3.55
CA LEU A 150 0.73 -4.01 -4.84
C LEU A 150 0.37 -5.51 -4.78
N PRO A 151 0.99 -6.33 -3.90
CA PRO A 151 0.58 -7.73 -3.70
C PRO A 151 -0.85 -7.88 -3.20
N GLU A 152 -1.36 -6.96 -2.37
CA GLU A 152 -2.75 -6.98 -1.88
C GLU A 152 -3.76 -6.85 -3.03
N GLU A 153 -3.48 -5.96 -4.00
CA GLU A 153 -4.38 -5.72 -5.14
C GLU A 153 -4.37 -6.84 -6.20
N VAL A 154 -3.38 -7.76 -6.18
CA VAL A 154 -3.35 -8.92 -7.10
C VAL A 154 -4.61 -9.79 -6.96
N HIS A 155 -5.12 -9.91 -5.73
CA HIS A 155 -6.31 -10.69 -5.38
C HIS A 155 -7.58 -9.83 -5.21
N SER A 156 -7.49 -8.54 -5.54
CA SER A 156 -8.58 -7.60 -5.39
C SER A 156 -9.78 -7.96 -6.26
N ARG A 157 -10.96 -7.99 -5.64
CA ARG A 157 -12.23 -8.28 -6.34
C ARG A 157 -12.71 -7.10 -7.18
N SER A 158 -12.25 -5.88 -6.91
CA SER A 158 -12.62 -4.68 -7.67
C SER A 158 -11.88 -4.60 -9.00
N LEU A 159 -10.61 -4.99 -9.05
CA LEU A 159 -9.75 -4.85 -10.23
C LEU A 159 -10.03 -5.89 -11.35
N ARG A 160 -10.66 -7.02 -11.00
CA ARG A 160 -11.14 -8.06 -11.94
C ARG A 160 -10.12 -8.51 -12.98
N ILE A 161 -8.87 -8.73 -12.56
CA ILE A 161 -7.82 -9.28 -13.44
C ILE A 161 -8.12 -10.74 -13.76
N GLY A 162 -8.01 -11.10 -15.05
CA GLY A 162 -8.17 -12.46 -15.55
C GLY A 162 -7.08 -13.41 -15.02
N ALA A 163 -7.42 -14.70 -14.86
CA ALA A 163 -6.55 -15.69 -14.22
C ALA A 163 -5.14 -15.77 -14.84
N ASN A 164 -5.04 -15.85 -16.18
CA ASN A 164 -3.74 -15.92 -16.86
C ASN A 164 -2.85 -14.71 -16.55
N ARG A 165 -3.43 -13.50 -16.62
CA ARG A 165 -2.71 -12.26 -16.31
C ARG A 165 -2.29 -12.22 -14.84
N ARG A 166 -3.11 -12.74 -13.93
CA ARG A 166 -2.78 -12.84 -12.51
C ARG A 166 -1.57 -13.76 -12.28
N THR A 167 -1.53 -14.92 -12.94
CA THR A 167 -0.37 -15.82 -12.88
C THR A 167 0.90 -15.13 -13.37
N GLU A 168 0.86 -14.45 -14.51
CA GLU A 168 2.01 -13.67 -15.03
C GLU A 168 2.49 -12.63 -14.02
N ILE A 169 1.57 -11.93 -13.35
CA ILE A 169 1.91 -10.92 -12.33
C ILE A 169 2.57 -11.59 -11.13
N ILE A 170 2.01 -12.70 -10.62
CA ILE A 170 2.58 -13.41 -9.46
C ILE A 170 4.00 -13.90 -9.78
N GLU A 171 4.23 -14.42 -10.98
CA GLU A 171 5.56 -14.83 -11.44
C GLU A 171 6.54 -13.66 -11.54
N ASP A 172 6.12 -12.51 -12.09
CA ASP A 172 6.95 -11.29 -12.16
C ASP A 172 7.27 -10.75 -10.77
N LEU A 173 6.29 -10.72 -9.85
CA LEU A 173 6.51 -10.30 -8.45
C LEU A 173 7.44 -11.27 -7.72
N ALA A 174 7.27 -12.59 -7.91
CA ALA A 174 8.18 -13.59 -7.34
C ALA A 174 9.62 -13.40 -7.82
N PHE A 175 9.81 -13.07 -9.10
CA PHE A 175 11.12 -12.78 -9.67
C PHE A 175 11.83 -11.60 -8.98
N TYR A 176 11.10 -10.55 -8.60
CA TYR A 176 11.66 -9.37 -7.92
C TYR A 176 11.55 -9.40 -6.38
N SER A 177 11.03 -10.47 -5.80
CA SER A 177 10.84 -10.60 -4.34
C SER A 177 12.14 -10.37 -3.55
N ASN A 178 13.25 -10.93 -4.01
CA ASN A 178 14.57 -10.75 -3.38
C ASN A 178 15.01 -9.29 -3.35
N THR A 179 14.68 -8.49 -4.39
CA THR A 179 14.98 -7.06 -4.43
C THR A 179 14.18 -6.30 -3.37
N VAL A 180 12.91 -6.68 -3.16
CA VAL A 180 12.07 -6.09 -2.11
C VAL A 180 12.60 -6.46 -0.72
N ILE A 181 12.95 -7.73 -0.48
CA ILE A 181 13.51 -8.16 0.80
C ILE A 181 14.84 -7.46 1.10
N ALA A 182 15.70 -7.25 0.10
CA ALA A 182 16.93 -6.48 0.26
C ALA A 182 16.66 -5.01 0.65
N LEU A 183 15.67 -4.37 0.01
CA LEU A 183 15.22 -3.03 0.38
C LEU A 183 14.71 -2.99 1.83
N LEU A 184 13.81 -3.90 2.22
CA LEU A 184 13.25 -3.96 3.57
C LEU A 184 14.33 -4.19 4.63
N THR A 185 15.31 -5.04 4.34
CA THR A 185 16.48 -5.27 5.21
C THR A 185 17.28 -3.98 5.40
N SER A 186 17.57 -3.26 4.31
CA SER A 186 18.26 -1.96 4.35
C SER A 186 17.46 -0.91 5.16
N CYS A 187 16.13 -0.91 5.05
CA CYS A 187 15.26 -0.01 5.81
C CYS A 187 15.33 -0.30 7.31
N VAL A 188 15.34 -1.57 7.73
CA VAL A 188 15.45 -1.94 9.15
C VAL A 188 16.82 -1.55 9.72
N GLU A 189 17.90 -1.79 8.97
CA GLU A 189 19.25 -1.39 9.38
C GLU A 189 19.38 0.12 9.57
N LYS A 190 18.74 0.91 8.70
CA LYS A 190 18.77 2.38 8.74
C LYS A 190 17.72 3.00 9.67
N ALA A 191 16.70 2.25 10.10
CA ALA A 191 15.59 2.80 10.88
C ALA A 191 16.05 3.39 12.22
N GLY A 192 17.13 2.88 12.82
CA GLY A 192 17.72 3.47 14.03
C GLY A 192 16.75 3.61 15.22
N GLY A 193 15.69 2.79 15.27
CA GLY A 193 14.62 2.88 16.27
C GLY A 193 13.36 3.64 15.83
N ASP A 194 13.26 4.07 14.57
CA ASP A 194 12.02 4.62 14.01
C ASP A 194 10.94 3.53 13.90
N GLU A 195 10.06 3.47 14.90
CA GLU A 195 8.95 2.52 14.93
C GLU A 195 8.01 2.66 13.73
N LYS A 196 7.81 3.87 13.19
CA LYS A 196 6.91 4.08 12.04
C LYS A 196 7.48 3.41 10.78
N MET A 197 8.79 3.47 10.61
CA MET A 197 9.47 2.77 9.52
C MET A 197 9.38 1.26 9.70
N LEU A 198 9.60 0.75 10.92
CA LEU A 198 9.48 -0.69 11.22
C LEU A 198 8.07 -1.22 10.95
N ILE A 199 7.02 -0.49 11.36
CA ILE A 199 5.62 -0.83 11.06
C ILE A 199 5.41 -0.99 9.54
N LYS A 200 5.91 -0.04 8.75
CA LYS A 200 5.81 -0.09 7.28
C LYS A 200 6.56 -1.30 6.71
N VAL A 201 7.76 -1.58 7.21
CA VAL A 201 8.53 -2.75 6.78
C VAL A 201 7.79 -4.06 7.07
N PHE A 202 7.26 -4.23 8.28
CA PHE A 202 6.58 -5.47 8.67
C PHE A 202 5.26 -5.67 7.93
N ARG A 203 4.50 -4.60 7.70
CA ARG A 203 3.29 -4.68 6.85
C ARG A 203 3.63 -5.08 5.42
N CYS A 204 4.65 -4.46 4.83
CA CYS A 204 5.13 -4.84 3.50
C CYS A 204 5.55 -6.31 3.47
N LEU A 205 6.40 -6.74 4.41
CA LEU A 205 6.86 -8.11 4.50
C LEU A 205 5.69 -9.11 4.63
N GLY A 206 4.74 -8.84 5.53
CA GLY A 206 3.53 -9.64 5.72
C GLY A 206 2.70 -9.74 4.45
N SER A 207 2.53 -8.65 3.72
CA SER A 207 1.79 -8.68 2.46
C SER A 207 2.47 -9.54 1.38
N TRP A 208 3.80 -9.56 1.33
CA TRP A 208 4.53 -10.42 0.41
C TRP A 208 4.50 -11.90 0.82
N PHE A 209 4.47 -12.19 2.12
CA PHE A 209 4.16 -13.54 2.62
C PHE A 209 2.76 -14.00 2.19
N ASN A 210 1.75 -13.15 2.34
CA ASN A 210 0.37 -13.47 1.96
C ASN A 210 0.18 -13.71 0.45
N LEU A 211 1.03 -13.11 -0.39
CA LEU A 211 1.04 -13.41 -1.83
C LEU A 211 1.66 -14.79 -2.14
N GLY A 212 2.45 -15.37 -1.23
CA GLY A 212 3.06 -16.69 -1.39
C GLY A 212 4.27 -16.73 -2.33
N VAL A 213 4.98 -15.60 -2.49
CA VAL A 213 6.06 -15.46 -3.48
C VAL A 213 7.47 -15.40 -2.88
N LEU A 214 7.59 -15.45 -1.55
CA LEU A 214 8.88 -15.37 -0.86
C LEU A 214 9.54 -16.77 -0.79
N ASP A 215 10.85 -16.83 -1.03
CA ASP A 215 11.61 -18.07 -0.87
C ASP A 215 11.78 -18.44 0.60
N SER A 216 11.22 -19.58 1.01
CA SER A 216 11.20 -20.01 2.40
C SER A 216 12.58 -20.25 2.99
N ASN A 217 13.53 -20.78 2.21
CA ASN A 217 14.87 -21.07 2.71
C ASN A 217 15.66 -19.79 2.94
N PHE A 218 15.56 -18.84 2.00
CA PHE A 218 16.13 -17.52 2.12
C PHE A 218 15.55 -16.78 3.33
N MET A 219 14.22 -16.75 3.47
CA MET A 219 13.56 -16.09 4.60
C MET A 219 13.93 -16.72 5.94
N ALA A 220 14.07 -18.04 6.03
CA ALA A 220 14.49 -18.72 7.27
C ALA A 220 15.83 -18.22 7.80
N SER A 221 16.75 -17.81 6.93
CA SER A 221 18.06 -17.27 7.31
C SER A 221 18.11 -15.74 7.37
N ASN A 222 16.99 -15.06 7.09
CA ASN A 222 16.96 -13.61 6.92
C ASN A 222 16.82 -12.87 8.26
N GLN A 223 17.57 -11.77 8.41
CA GLN A 223 17.56 -10.94 9.61
C GLN A 223 16.19 -10.32 9.93
N LEU A 224 15.32 -10.10 8.94
CA LEU A 224 13.97 -9.56 9.16
C LEU A 224 13.16 -10.44 10.13
N LEU A 225 13.25 -11.77 10.03
CA LEU A 225 12.58 -12.67 10.97
C LEU A 225 13.14 -12.55 12.38
N MET A 226 14.47 -12.42 12.52
CA MET A 226 15.09 -12.21 13.82
C MET A 226 14.62 -10.90 14.47
N VAL A 227 14.54 -9.82 13.69
CA VAL A 227 14.09 -8.52 14.20
C VAL A 227 12.61 -8.55 14.60
N LEU A 228 11.75 -9.26 13.86
CA LEU A 228 10.34 -9.44 14.24
C LEU A 228 10.21 -10.02 15.66
N PHE A 229 10.87 -11.14 15.94
CA PHE A 229 10.80 -11.76 17.27
C PHE A 229 11.47 -10.91 18.35
N GLN A 230 12.56 -10.22 18.05
CA GLN A 230 13.17 -9.29 19.00
C GLN A 230 12.24 -8.13 19.39
N ILE A 231 11.46 -7.61 18.45
CA ILE A 231 10.47 -6.57 18.72
C ILE A 231 9.33 -7.11 19.60
N LEU A 232 8.83 -8.31 19.31
CA LEU A 232 7.77 -8.96 20.09
C LEU A 232 8.21 -9.35 21.52
N GLN A 233 9.52 -9.58 21.74
CA GLN A 233 10.06 -9.84 23.08
C GLN A 233 10.22 -8.57 23.93
N ARG A 234 10.27 -7.39 23.30
CA ARG A 234 10.49 -6.13 24.01
C ARG A 234 9.19 -5.60 24.58
N ASP A 235 9.14 -5.55 25.89
CA ASP A 235 8.06 -5.00 26.69
C ASP A 235 7.80 -3.49 26.42
N GLU A 236 8.82 -2.77 25.97
CA GLU A 236 8.77 -1.33 25.66
C GLU A 236 8.12 -1.03 24.29
N THR A 237 7.95 -2.04 23.44
CA THR A 237 7.39 -1.89 22.08
C THR A 237 5.99 -1.29 22.13
N SER A 238 5.68 -0.31 21.28
CA SER A 238 4.32 0.24 21.21
C SER A 238 3.29 -0.77 20.67
N THR A 239 2.01 -0.60 21.01
CA THR A 239 0.91 -1.47 20.55
C THR A 239 0.88 -1.59 19.02
N ASN A 240 1.03 -0.47 18.29
CA ASN A 240 1.00 -0.47 16.83
C ASN A 240 2.15 -1.26 16.20
N LEU A 241 3.35 -1.18 16.79
CA LEU A 241 4.51 -1.93 16.31
C LEU A 241 4.39 -3.42 16.67
N HIS A 242 3.84 -3.72 17.85
CA HIS A 242 3.55 -5.09 18.28
C HIS A 242 2.53 -5.77 17.36
N GLU A 243 1.42 -5.08 17.04
CA GLU A 243 0.40 -5.55 16.09
C GLU A 243 1.01 -5.81 14.71
N ALA A 244 1.74 -4.86 14.14
CA ALA A 244 2.37 -5.02 12.83
C ALA A 244 3.37 -6.19 12.77
N ALA A 245 4.14 -6.40 13.84
CA ALA A 245 5.04 -7.54 13.94
C ALA A 245 4.28 -8.88 14.08
N SER A 246 3.23 -8.90 14.89
CA SER A 246 2.38 -10.08 15.10
C SER A 246 1.67 -10.51 13.82
N ASP A 247 1.05 -9.56 13.11
CA ASP A 247 0.40 -9.80 11.81
C ASP A 247 1.39 -10.35 10.78
N CYS A 248 2.62 -9.85 10.76
CA CYS A 248 3.66 -10.35 9.88
C CYS A 248 4.08 -11.78 10.23
N VAL A 249 4.21 -12.13 11.52
CA VAL A 249 4.48 -13.51 11.97
C VAL A 249 3.33 -14.44 11.60
N CYS A 250 2.09 -14.02 11.79
CA CYS A 250 0.90 -14.78 11.38
C CYS A 250 0.87 -15.00 9.86
N SER A 251 1.18 -13.97 9.07
CA SER A 251 1.27 -14.05 7.61
C SER A 251 2.35 -15.04 7.18
N ALA A 252 3.53 -15.01 7.83
CA ALA A 252 4.62 -15.95 7.57
C ALA A 252 4.26 -17.41 7.92
N LEU A 253 3.56 -17.62 9.04
CA LEU A 253 3.06 -18.94 9.43
C LEU A 253 2.00 -19.46 8.45
N TYR A 254 1.07 -18.60 8.03
CA TYR A 254 0.00 -18.95 7.11
C TYR A 254 0.51 -19.26 5.69
N ALA A 255 1.60 -18.61 5.27
CA ALA A 255 2.25 -18.88 3.98
C ALA A 255 2.87 -20.29 3.89
N ILE A 256 3.04 -21.00 5.00
CA ILE A 256 3.52 -22.39 5.00
C ILE A 256 2.36 -23.34 4.68
N GLU A 257 2.10 -23.55 3.39
CA GLU A 257 1.07 -24.50 2.94
C GLU A 257 1.45 -25.98 3.22
N SER A 258 2.75 -26.29 3.21
CA SER A 258 3.30 -27.62 3.47
C SER A 258 4.57 -27.50 4.33
N VAL A 259 4.55 -28.11 5.51
CA VAL A 259 5.70 -28.10 6.44
C VAL A 259 6.91 -28.81 5.82
N ASP A 260 6.70 -29.94 5.14
CA ASP A 260 7.77 -30.74 4.53
C ASP A 260 8.54 -29.96 3.44
N THR A 261 7.86 -29.05 2.76
CA THR A 261 8.47 -28.21 1.72
C THR A 261 9.17 -26.98 2.31
N ASN A 262 8.75 -26.52 3.49
CA ASN A 262 9.17 -25.26 4.10
C ASN A 262 9.83 -25.46 5.48
N VAL A 263 10.46 -26.63 5.71
CA VAL A 263 10.96 -27.06 7.02
C VAL A 263 11.86 -26.01 7.67
N ALA A 264 12.76 -25.40 6.91
CA ALA A 264 13.67 -24.38 7.44
C ALA A 264 12.92 -23.18 8.04
N LEU A 265 11.96 -22.63 7.30
CA LEU A 265 11.14 -21.50 7.76
C LEU A 265 10.23 -21.91 8.92
N ALA A 266 9.59 -23.08 8.82
CA ALA A 266 8.72 -23.61 9.86
C ALA A 266 9.45 -23.76 11.20
N LEU A 267 10.68 -24.31 11.19
CA LEU A 267 11.49 -24.46 12.39
C LEU A 267 11.87 -23.10 12.99
N GLN A 268 12.23 -22.12 12.17
CA GLN A 268 12.59 -20.78 12.64
C GLN A 268 11.40 -20.05 13.26
N LEU A 269 10.24 -20.08 12.61
CA LEU A 269 9.02 -19.48 13.15
C LEU A 269 8.57 -20.19 14.45
N PHE A 270 8.63 -21.53 14.48
CA PHE A 270 8.31 -22.30 15.68
C PHE A 270 9.22 -21.93 16.86
N GLN A 271 10.54 -21.91 16.63
CA GLN A 271 11.51 -21.52 17.67
C GLN A 271 11.29 -20.08 18.12
N GLY A 272 11.04 -19.16 17.18
CA GLY A 272 10.78 -17.75 17.47
C GLY A 272 9.55 -17.55 18.36
N VAL A 273 8.42 -18.18 18.03
CA VAL A 273 7.18 -18.05 18.83
C VAL A 273 7.38 -18.57 20.26
N LEU A 274 8.11 -19.67 20.46
CA LEU A 274 8.37 -20.20 21.81
C LEU A 274 9.15 -19.22 22.70
N THR A 275 9.94 -18.31 22.12
CA THR A 275 10.66 -17.29 22.91
C THR A 275 9.73 -16.20 23.47
N LEU A 276 8.47 -16.12 23.03
CA LEU A 276 7.53 -15.07 23.42
C LEU A 276 6.79 -15.35 24.73
N GLU A 277 6.94 -16.54 25.34
CA GLU A 277 6.26 -16.91 26.59
C GLU A 277 6.52 -15.90 27.73
N THR A 278 7.76 -15.43 27.85
CA THR A 278 8.10 -14.43 28.88
C THR A 278 7.43 -13.09 28.59
N ALA A 279 7.43 -12.62 27.34
CA ALA A 279 6.79 -11.37 26.95
C ALA A 279 5.27 -11.43 27.16
N TYR A 280 4.63 -12.56 26.85
CA TYR A 280 3.22 -12.81 27.13
C TYR A 280 2.90 -12.67 28.63
N HIS A 281 3.66 -13.32 29.51
CA HIS A 281 3.44 -13.18 30.95
C HIS A 281 3.67 -11.76 31.47
N MET A 282 4.59 -11.01 30.87
CA MET A 282 4.80 -9.60 31.18
C MET A 282 3.60 -8.74 30.78
N ALA A 283 3.05 -8.93 29.58
CA ALA A 283 1.85 -8.24 29.12
C ALA A 283 0.65 -8.53 30.04
N VAL A 284 0.43 -9.80 30.40
CA VAL A 284 -0.61 -10.21 31.36
C VAL A 284 -0.42 -9.54 32.73
N ALA A 285 0.81 -9.49 33.25
CA ALA A 285 1.10 -8.86 34.53
C ALA A 285 0.88 -7.33 34.53
N ARG A 286 0.91 -6.70 33.35
CA ARG A 286 0.67 -5.27 33.14
C ARG A 286 -0.76 -4.94 32.74
N GLU A 287 -1.61 -5.95 32.57
CA GLU A 287 -2.98 -5.80 32.04
C GLU A 287 -3.00 -5.15 30.63
N ASP A 288 -1.92 -5.32 29.86
CA ASP A 288 -1.85 -4.88 28.45
C ASP A 288 -2.58 -5.93 27.59
N LEU A 289 -3.90 -5.74 27.42
CA LEU A 289 -4.75 -6.69 26.71
C LEU A 289 -4.53 -6.71 25.19
N ASP A 290 -3.85 -5.69 24.66
CA ASP A 290 -3.58 -5.55 23.23
C ASP A 290 -2.32 -6.32 22.79
N LYS A 291 -1.48 -6.79 23.73
CA LYS A 291 -0.24 -7.54 23.47
C LYS A 291 -0.27 -8.94 24.07
#